data_AF-A0A7C2HID3-F1
#
_entry.id   AF-A0A7C2HID3-F1
#
_cell.length_a   1.000
_cell.length_b   1.000
_cell.length_c   1.000
_cell.angle_alpha   90.00
_cell.angle_beta   90.00
_cell.angle_gamma   90.00
#
_symmetry.space_group_name_H-M   'P 1'
#
loop_
_entity.id
_entity.type
_entity.pdbx_description
1 polymer ?
#
loop_
_entity_poly.entity_id
_entity_poly.type
_entity_poly.pdbx_seq_one_letter_code
_entity_poly.pdbx_strand_id
1 'polypeptide(L)'
;MPFLTDQDAETIRRRFAADLEAPVRLLLFLPTLGGLALAGQESEIPEYTRRLVHEVAALSDRLRVEEASLISQGDLADRYRVTYAPTLVFLRETDGGPPQDLGLRYVGLPGGYELVTLLEMVIGVSRGRPDLAPATVAQLAGLDRDLHLQVFVTPT
;
A
#
# COMPACT_ATOMS: atom_id res chain seq x y z
N MET A 1 -3.50 16.88 13.40
CA MET A 1 -3.71 15.81 14.41
C MET A 1 -3.26 14.49 13.80
N PRO A 2 -2.49 13.67 14.54
CA PRO A 2 -2.10 12.33 14.09
C PRO A 2 -3.35 11.48 13.84
N PHE A 3 -3.25 10.53 12.89
CA PHE A 3 -4.32 9.57 12.65
C PHE A 3 -4.32 8.45 13.69
N LEU A 4 -3.14 8.14 14.27
CA LEU A 4 -2.97 7.08 15.24
C LEU A 4 -2.87 7.67 16.65
N THR A 5 -3.48 6.99 17.60
CA THR A 5 -3.18 7.22 19.02
C THR A 5 -1.85 6.57 19.40
N ASP A 6 -1.25 6.98 20.51
CA ASP A 6 -0.02 6.35 21.01
C ASP A 6 -0.18 4.85 21.28
N GLN A 7 -1.38 4.44 21.72
CA GLN A 7 -1.71 3.04 21.97
C GLN A 7 -1.81 2.24 20.66
N ASP A 8 -2.41 2.81 19.62
CA ASP A 8 -2.50 2.17 18.30
C ASP A 8 -1.11 2.04 17.68
N ALA A 9 -0.33 3.13 17.71
CA ALA A 9 1.03 3.14 17.21
C ALA A 9 1.90 2.06 17.87
N GLU A 10 1.82 1.93 19.20
CA GLU A 10 2.54 0.90 19.94
C GLU A 10 2.06 -0.52 19.63
N THR A 11 0.77 -0.72 19.42
CA THR A 11 0.22 -2.01 19.00
C THR A 11 0.70 -2.40 17.60
N ILE A 12 0.72 -1.43 16.67
CA ILE A 12 1.20 -1.63 15.30
C ILE A 12 2.71 -1.92 15.30
N ARG A 13 3.53 -1.21 16.10
CA ARG A 13 4.96 -1.51 16.23
C ARG A 13 5.22 -2.95 16.63
N ARG A 14 4.55 -3.42 17.69
CA ARG A 14 4.68 -4.82 18.16
C ARG A 14 4.30 -5.81 17.07
N ARG A 15 3.20 -5.53 16.36
CA ARG A 15 2.73 -6.38 15.27
C ARG A 15 3.73 -6.42 14.12
N PHE A 16 4.22 -5.28 13.67
CA PHE A 16 5.24 -5.21 12.62
C PHE A 16 6.55 -5.89 13.00
N ALA A 17 6.98 -5.76 14.27
CA ALA A 17 8.17 -6.45 14.75
C ALA A 17 8.03 -7.98 14.75
N ALA A 18 6.81 -8.50 14.97
CA ALA A 18 6.54 -9.94 15.00
C ALA A 18 6.30 -10.53 13.60
N ASP A 19 5.58 -9.80 12.74
CA ASP A 19 4.99 -10.37 11.52
C ASP A 19 5.69 -9.98 10.20
N LEU A 20 6.50 -8.91 10.18
CA LEU A 20 7.23 -8.51 8.97
C LEU A 20 8.47 -9.38 8.77
N GLU A 21 8.53 -10.10 7.66
CA GLU A 21 9.63 -11.00 7.32
C GLU A 21 10.66 -10.34 6.40
N ALA A 22 10.20 -9.61 5.39
CA ALA A 22 11.04 -8.84 4.45
C ALA A 22 10.65 -7.36 4.43
N PRO A 23 11.57 -6.45 4.06
CA PRO A 23 11.23 -5.04 3.91
C PRO A 23 10.18 -4.82 2.82
N VAL A 24 9.32 -3.83 3.02
CA VAL A 24 8.24 -3.46 2.12
C VAL A 24 8.39 -2.00 1.73
N ARG A 25 8.22 -1.72 0.44
CA ARG A 25 8.12 -0.37 -0.10
C ARG A 25 6.70 -0.10 -0.54
N LEU A 26 6.14 0.98 -0.01
CA LEU A 26 4.88 1.56 -0.45
C LEU A 26 5.19 2.67 -1.45
N LEU A 27 4.88 2.44 -2.72
CA LEU A 27 4.93 3.50 -3.72
C LEU A 27 3.57 4.18 -3.75
N LEU A 28 3.50 5.37 -3.16
CA LEU A 28 2.31 6.20 -3.04
C LEU A 28 2.21 7.16 -4.23
N PHE A 29 1.29 6.87 -5.14
CA PHE A 29 0.93 7.79 -6.20
C PHE A 29 -0.04 8.84 -5.69
N LEU A 30 0.30 10.11 -5.92
CA LEU A 30 -0.51 11.29 -5.63
C LEU A 30 -0.77 12.04 -6.94
N PRO A 31 -1.79 12.92 -7.03
CA PRO A 31 -2.03 13.68 -8.24
C PRO A 31 -0.79 14.47 -8.68
N THR A 32 -0.15 15.13 -7.72
CA THR A 32 1.10 15.89 -7.91
C THR A 32 1.96 15.81 -6.65
N LEU A 33 3.26 16.03 -6.80
CA LEU A 33 4.21 16.13 -5.69
C LEU A 33 4.28 17.57 -5.17
N GLY A 34 4.59 17.74 -3.88
CA GLY A 34 4.89 19.06 -3.30
C GLY A 34 3.68 19.91 -2.90
N GLY A 35 2.46 19.35 -2.84
CA GLY A 35 1.30 20.02 -2.24
C GLY A 35 0.76 21.22 -3.02
N LEU A 36 1.25 21.47 -4.24
CA LEU A 36 0.67 22.45 -5.15
C LEU A 36 -0.62 21.88 -5.73
N ALA A 37 -1.70 21.95 -4.95
CA ALA A 37 -3.04 21.75 -5.48
C ALA A 37 -3.27 22.80 -6.58
N LEU A 38 -3.63 22.34 -7.78
CA LEU A 38 -4.17 23.25 -8.79
C LEU A 38 -5.44 23.86 -8.21
N ALA A 39 -5.62 25.17 -8.35
CA ALA A 39 -6.82 25.86 -7.85
C ALA A 39 -8.08 25.15 -8.39
N GLY A 40 -8.94 24.67 -7.49
CA GLY A 40 -10.12 23.85 -7.83
C GLY A 40 -9.92 22.33 -7.82
N GLN A 41 -8.76 21.84 -7.38
CA GLN A 41 -8.44 20.40 -7.17
C GLN A 41 -7.95 20.13 -5.75
N GLU A 42 -8.43 20.89 -4.77
CA GLU A 42 -8.15 20.67 -3.34
C GLU A 42 -8.97 19.47 -2.85
N SER A 43 -8.49 18.26 -3.15
CA SER A 43 -8.98 17.06 -2.49
C SER A 43 -8.14 16.82 -1.24
N GLU A 44 -8.78 16.74 -0.07
CA GLU A 44 -8.10 16.43 1.19
C GLU A 44 -7.58 14.99 1.23
N ILE A 45 -8.21 14.09 0.46
CA ILE A 45 -7.94 12.64 0.48
C ILE A 45 -6.48 12.27 0.15
N PRO A 46 -5.84 12.75 -0.94
CA PRO A 46 -4.42 12.53 -1.18
C PRO A 46 -3.51 12.94 0.00
N GLU A 47 -3.76 14.09 0.60
CA GLU A 47 -2.94 14.59 1.70
C GLU A 47 -3.15 13.80 2.99
N TYR A 48 -4.41 13.44 3.30
CA TYR A 48 -4.71 12.55 4.42
C TYR A 48 -4.10 11.16 4.22
N THR A 49 -4.13 10.64 2.99
CA THR A 49 -3.51 9.36 2.66
C THR A 49 -1.99 9.42 2.84
N ARG A 50 -1.35 10.47 2.31
CA ARG A 50 0.08 10.74 2.51
C ARG A 50 0.43 10.73 4.00
N ARG A 51 -0.26 11.55 4.79
CA ARG A 51 0.01 11.69 6.22
C ARG A 51 -0.16 10.37 6.98
N LEU A 52 -1.26 9.66 6.78
CA LEU A 52 -1.52 8.36 7.40
C LEU A 52 -0.44 7.34 7.03
N VAL A 53 -0.09 7.23 5.75
CA VAL A 53 0.87 6.23 5.26
C VAL A 53 2.28 6.50 5.79
N HIS A 54 2.71 7.76 5.84
CA HIS A 54 3.99 8.13 6.47
C HIS A 54 3.98 7.88 7.97
N GLU A 55 2.87 8.15 8.65
CA GLU A 55 2.73 7.88 10.09
C GLU A 55 2.85 6.38 10.39
N VAL A 56 2.23 5.52 9.59
CA VAL A 56 2.35 4.06 9.70
C VAL A 56 3.76 3.58 9.36
N ALA A 57 4.37 4.12 8.29
CA ALA A 57 5.72 3.74 7.89
C ALA A 57 6.79 4.07 8.94
N ALA A 58 6.62 5.18 9.67
CA ALA A 58 7.50 5.56 10.77
C ALA A 58 7.49 4.57 11.96
N LEU A 59 6.58 3.60 11.98
CA LEU A 59 6.48 2.58 13.03
C LEU A 59 7.37 1.35 12.77
N SER A 60 8.04 1.25 11.62
CA SER A 60 8.96 0.14 11.35
C SER A 60 10.06 0.51 10.36
N ASP A 61 11.31 0.18 10.69
CA ASP A 61 12.46 0.32 9.78
C ASP A 61 12.36 -0.60 8.54
N ARG A 62 11.46 -1.57 8.55
CA ARG A 62 11.19 -2.47 7.41
C ARG A 62 10.15 -1.92 6.45
N LEU A 63 9.54 -0.77 6.75
CA LEU A 63 8.51 -0.16 5.90
C LEU A 63 8.98 1.21 5.41
N ARG A 64 9.06 1.37 4.09
CA ARG A 64 9.45 2.65 3.46
C ARG A 64 8.37 3.15 2.52
N VAL A 65 8.26 4.47 2.41
CA VAL A 65 7.31 5.13 1.51
C VAL A 65 8.09 5.92 0.47
N GLU A 66 7.76 5.72 -0.79
CA GLU A 66 8.23 6.54 -1.90
C GLU A 66 7.01 7.22 -2.53
N GLU A 67 7.08 8.52 -2.78
CA GLU A 67 5.99 9.24 -3.43
C GLU A 67 6.24 9.37 -4.93
N ALA A 68 5.17 9.25 -5.72
CA ALA A 68 5.16 9.49 -7.15
C ALA A 68 3.99 10.37 -7.55
N SER A 69 4.18 11.17 -8.60
CA SER A 69 3.14 11.99 -9.22
C SER A 69 2.48 11.23 -10.37
N LEU A 70 1.16 11.09 -10.32
CA LEU A 70 0.38 10.53 -11.42
C LEU A 70 0.44 11.43 -12.67
N ILE A 71 0.49 12.76 -12.50
CA ILE A 71 0.49 13.72 -13.61
C ILE A 71 1.86 13.79 -14.29
N SER A 72 2.94 13.89 -13.50
CA SER A 72 4.28 14.16 -14.04
C SER A 72 5.13 12.90 -14.25
N GLN A 73 4.71 11.75 -13.74
CA GLN A 73 5.43 10.48 -13.87
C GLN A 73 4.53 9.39 -14.50
N GLY A 74 3.90 9.72 -15.64
CA GLY A 74 3.00 8.82 -16.38
C GLY A 74 3.61 7.45 -16.70
N ASP A 75 4.85 7.41 -17.21
CA ASP A 75 5.54 6.14 -17.52
C ASP A 75 5.69 5.22 -16.29
N LEU A 76 5.86 5.81 -15.10
CA LEU A 76 5.95 5.07 -13.85
C LEU A 76 4.57 4.56 -13.41
N ALA A 77 3.53 5.39 -13.57
CA ALA A 77 2.16 5.01 -13.29
C ALA A 77 1.69 3.87 -14.21
N ASP A 78 1.98 3.95 -15.51
CA ASP A 78 1.67 2.91 -16.50
C ASP A 78 2.36 1.59 -16.16
N ARG A 79 3.65 1.64 -15.76
CA ARG A 79 4.41 0.46 -15.33
C ARG A 79 3.72 -0.28 -14.18
N TYR A 80 3.18 0.45 -13.21
CA TYR A 80 2.50 -0.15 -12.05
C TYR A 80 0.98 -0.30 -12.24
N ARG A 81 0.45 0.06 -13.41
CA ARG A 81 -0.98 0.04 -13.77
C ARG A 81 -1.83 0.91 -12.84
N VAL A 82 -1.35 2.10 -12.56
CA VAL A 82 -2.01 3.07 -11.67
C VAL A 82 -2.76 4.09 -12.51
N THR A 83 -4.08 4.14 -12.34
CA THR A 83 -4.97 5.06 -13.08
C THR A 83 -5.57 6.16 -12.20
N TYR A 84 -5.65 5.91 -10.89
CA TYR A 84 -6.28 6.82 -9.93
C TYR A 84 -5.27 7.26 -8.87
N ALA A 85 -5.50 8.43 -8.29
CA ALA A 85 -4.75 8.91 -7.13
C ALA A 85 -5.72 9.34 -6.02
N PRO A 86 -5.40 9.08 -4.73
CA PRO A 86 -4.18 8.41 -4.29
C PRO A 86 -4.23 6.89 -4.51
N THR A 87 -3.09 6.29 -4.84
CA THR A 87 -2.95 4.82 -4.93
C THR A 87 -1.67 4.36 -4.26
N LEU A 88 -1.77 3.34 -3.42
CA LEU A 88 -0.63 2.62 -2.86
C LEU A 88 -0.34 1.39 -3.71
N VAL A 89 0.91 1.27 -4.15
CA VAL A 89 1.47 0.05 -4.73
C VAL A 89 2.38 -0.59 -3.69
N PHE A 90 2.17 -1.88 -3.43
CA PHE A 90 2.90 -2.61 -2.40
C PHE A 90 3.99 -3.47 -3.04
N LEU A 91 5.24 -3.19 -2.70
CA LEU A 91 6.40 -3.83 -3.28
C LEU A 91 7.19 -4.53 -2.19
N ARG A 92 7.55 -5.79 -2.42
CA ARG A 92 8.40 -6.56 -1.52
C ARG A 92 9.86 -6.36 -1.91
N GLU A 93 10.71 -5.95 -0.98
CA GLU A 93 12.14 -5.86 -1.25
C GLU A 93 12.76 -7.25 -1.37
N THR A 94 13.81 -7.35 -2.19
CA THR A 94 14.55 -8.60 -2.41
C THR A 94 16.04 -8.35 -2.16
N ASP A 95 16.73 -9.36 -1.62
CA ASP A 95 18.17 -9.24 -1.35
C ASP A 95 18.94 -9.24 -2.68
N GLY A 96 19.49 -8.08 -3.05
CA GLY A 96 20.34 -7.92 -4.23
C GLY A 96 19.59 -7.85 -5.57
N GLY A 97 18.26 -7.69 -5.57
CA GLY A 97 17.44 -7.59 -6.77
C GLY A 97 16.51 -6.37 -6.79
N PRO A 98 15.78 -6.15 -7.90
CA PRO A 98 14.72 -5.15 -7.91
C PRO A 98 13.59 -5.55 -6.95
N PRO A 99 12.83 -4.57 -6.43
CA PRO A 99 11.66 -4.87 -5.62
C PRO A 99 10.64 -5.67 -6.44
N GLN A 100 10.03 -6.67 -5.82
CA GLN A 100 9.03 -7.53 -6.42
C GLN A 100 7.64 -6.91 -6.27
N ASP A 101 6.95 -6.75 -7.39
CA ASP A 101 5.54 -6.36 -7.43
C ASP A 101 4.65 -7.62 -7.44
N LEU A 102 3.86 -7.81 -6.38
CA LEU A 102 2.94 -8.94 -6.24
C LEU A 102 1.53 -8.65 -6.80
N GLY A 103 1.32 -7.52 -7.48
CA GLY A 103 0.03 -7.18 -8.09
C GLY A 103 -0.97 -6.50 -7.15
N LEU A 104 -0.56 -6.12 -5.93
CA LEU A 104 -1.43 -5.55 -4.92
C LEU A 104 -1.47 -4.01 -4.98
N ARG A 105 -2.69 -3.44 -4.97
CA ARG A 105 -2.91 -1.99 -4.94
C ARG A 105 -4.06 -1.62 -3.99
N TYR A 106 -3.96 -0.45 -3.37
CA TYR A 106 -5.04 0.17 -2.61
C TYR A 106 -5.31 1.56 -3.17
N VAL A 107 -6.55 1.84 -3.57
CA VAL A 107 -6.95 3.13 -4.17
C VAL A 107 -7.81 3.90 -3.17
N GLY A 108 -7.40 5.12 -2.81
CA GLY A 108 -8.05 5.96 -1.81
C GLY A 108 -7.33 5.99 -0.46
N LEU A 109 -8.03 6.48 0.57
CA LEU A 109 -7.54 6.61 1.94
C LEU A 109 -7.84 5.34 2.75
N PRO A 110 -6.82 4.57 3.20
CA PRO A 110 -7.01 3.40 4.06
C PRO A 110 -7.19 3.78 5.55
N GLY A 111 -8.11 4.70 5.83
CA GLY A 111 -8.39 5.20 7.19
C GLY A 111 -9.52 4.42 7.88
N GLY A 112 -9.68 4.66 9.19
CA GLY A 112 -10.74 4.03 9.98
C GLY A 112 -10.57 2.50 10.03
N TYR A 113 -11.64 1.74 9.78
CA TYR A 113 -11.58 0.28 9.76
C TYR A 113 -10.65 -0.29 8.67
N GLU A 114 -10.45 0.44 7.57
CA GLU A 114 -9.53 0.03 6.48
C GLU A 114 -8.05 0.18 6.84
N LEU A 115 -7.72 0.80 7.98
CA LEU A 115 -6.37 0.78 8.50
C LEU A 115 -5.90 -0.65 8.74
N VAL A 116 -6.77 -1.52 9.23
CA VAL A 116 -6.45 -2.94 9.43
C VAL A 116 -6.09 -3.59 8.10
N THR A 117 -6.86 -3.33 7.04
CA THR A 117 -6.57 -3.80 5.67
C THR A 117 -5.19 -3.37 5.21
N LEU A 118 -4.82 -2.10 5.40
CA LEU A 118 -3.47 -1.61 5.08
C LEU A 118 -2.38 -2.42 5.80
N LEU A 119 -2.54 -2.67 7.10
CA LEU A 119 -1.58 -3.44 7.90
C LEU A 119 -1.46 -4.89 7.41
N GLU A 120 -2.59 -5.56 7.12
CA GLU A 120 -2.57 -6.93 6.57
C GLU A 120 -1.91 -6.99 5.20
N MET A 121 -2.15 -5.99 4.34
CA MET A 121 -1.53 -5.91 3.02
C MET A 121 -0.01 -5.77 3.12
N VAL A 122 0.49 -4.92 4.01
CA VAL A 122 1.95 -4.79 4.27
C VAL A 122 2.52 -6.12 4.77
N ILE A 123 1.88 -6.76 5.76
CA ILE A 123 2.35 -8.02 6.33
C ILE A 123 2.33 -9.15 5.29
N GLY A 124 1.24 -9.29 4.54
CA GLY A 124 1.11 -10.30 3.50
C GLY A 124 2.17 -10.17 2.40
N VAL A 125 2.41 -8.93 1.94
CA VAL A 125 3.46 -8.65 0.95
C VAL A 125 4.85 -8.94 1.52
N SER A 126 5.11 -8.58 2.78
CA SER A 126 6.37 -8.88 3.46
C SER A 126 6.67 -10.38 3.49
N ARG A 127 5.68 -11.21 3.84
CA ARG A 127 5.79 -12.68 3.88
C ARG A 127 6.01 -13.28 2.49
N GLY A 128 5.44 -12.69 1.45
CA GLY A 128 5.60 -13.11 0.05
C GLY A 128 4.99 -14.49 -0.27
N ARG A 129 4.18 -15.04 0.64
CA ARG A 129 3.50 -16.32 0.47
C ARG A 129 2.04 -16.21 0.91
N PRO A 130 1.09 -16.86 0.20
CA PRO A 130 -0.32 -16.82 0.56
C PRO A 130 -0.58 -17.64 1.83
N ASP A 131 -1.45 -17.14 2.71
CA ASP A 131 -2.02 -17.90 3.82
C ASP A 131 -3.30 -18.60 3.36
N LEU A 132 -3.15 -19.58 2.46
CA LEU A 132 -4.24 -20.33 1.86
C LEU A 132 -4.01 -21.83 2.05
N ALA A 133 -5.10 -22.58 2.18
CA ALA A 133 -5.02 -24.03 2.23
C ALA A 133 -4.35 -24.60 0.97
N PRO A 134 -3.54 -25.68 1.07
CA PRO A 134 -2.84 -26.25 -0.08
C PRO A 134 -3.77 -26.61 -1.25
N ALA A 135 -4.98 -27.08 -0.96
CA ALA A 135 -5.98 -27.38 -1.99
C ALA A 135 -6.41 -26.14 -2.77
N THR A 136 -6.58 -25.00 -2.10
CA THR A 136 -6.91 -23.71 -2.73
C THR A 136 -5.78 -23.23 -3.63
N VAL A 137 -4.53 -23.31 -3.15
CA VAL A 137 -3.34 -22.93 -3.94
C VAL A 137 -3.24 -23.80 -5.19
N ALA A 138 -3.45 -25.11 -5.06
CA ALA A 138 -3.42 -26.03 -6.20
C ALA A 138 -4.51 -25.72 -7.23
N GLN A 139 -5.72 -25.35 -6.78
CA GLN A 139 -6.80 -24.94 -7.67
C GLN A 139 -6.49 -23.63 -8.39
N LEU A 140 -5.95 -22.63 -7.68
CA LEU A 140 -5.59 -21.33 -8.25
C LEU A 140 -4.41 -21.43 -9.24
N ALA A 141 -3.50 -22.38 -9.03
CA ALA A 141 -2.40 -22.66 -9.97
C ALA A 141 -2.89 -23.17 -11.34
N GLY A 142 -4.13 -23.63 -11.44
CA GLY A 142 -4.74 -24.09 -12.69
C GLY A 142 -5.44 -22.99 -13.51
N LEU A 143 -5.41 -21.73 -13.07
CA LEU A 143 -5.99 -20.62 -13.83
C LEU A 143 -5.21 -20.40 -15.13
N ASP A 144 -5.93 -20.32 -16.25
CA ASP A 144 -5.38 -20.23 -17.61
C ASP A 144 -5.32 -18.79 -18.15
N ARG A 145 -5.76 -17.82 -17.36
CA ARG A 145 -5.79 -16.41 -17.72
C ARG A 145 -5.48 -15.52 -16.52
N ASP A 146 -4.92 -14.34 -16.82
CA ASP A 146 -4.71 -13.31 -15.81
C ASP A 146 -6.05 -12.83 -15.24
N LEU A 147 -6.11 -12.67 -13.92
CA LEU A 147 -7.29 -12.21 -13.20
C LEU A 147 -7.01 -10.84 -12.58
N HIS A 148 -7.89 -9.88 -12.85
CA HIS A 148 -7.93 -8.60 -12.17
C HIS A 148 -9.12 -8.60 -11.20
N LEU A 149 -8.83 -8.63 -9.90
CA LEU A 149 -9.84 -8.56 -8.84
C LEU A 149 -9.92 -7.13 -8.30
N GLN A 150 -11.13 -6.57 -8.26
CA GLN A 150 -11.40 -5.27 -7.66
C GLN A 150 -12.40 -5.45 -6.53
N VAL A 151 -12.01 -5.04 -5.32
CA VAL A 151 -12.85 -5.08 -4.13
C VAL A 151 -13.20 -3.64 -3.77
N PHE A 152 -14.48 -3.30 -3.83
CA PHE A 152 -14.98 -1.97 -3.50
C PHE A 152 -15.46 -1.95 -2.05
N VAL A 153 -14.95 -0.99 -1.28
CA VAL A 153 -15.28 -0.81 0.14
C VAL A 153 -15.67 0.64 0.40
N THR A 154 -16.36 0.88 1.51
CA THR A 154 -16.65 2.23 2.00
C THR A 154 -16.03 2.38 3.39
N PRO A 155 -15.20 3.42 3.64
CA PRO A 155 -14.81 3.78 4.99
C PRO A 155 -16.08 4.27 5.69
N THR A 156 -16.57 3.49 6.66
CA THR A 156 -17.85 3.71 7.36
C THR A 156 -18.04 5.13 7.86
#